data_AF-A0A8S3ZE32-F1
#
_entry.id   AF-A0A8S3ZE32-F1
#
_cell.length_a   1.000
_cell.length_b   1.000
_cell.length_c   1.000
_cell.angle_alpha   90.00
_cell.angle_beta   90.00
_cell.angle_gamma   90.00
#
_symmetry.space_group_name_H-M   'P 1'
#
loop_
_entity.id
_entity.type
_entity.pdbx_description
1 polymer ?
#
loop_
_entity_poly.entity_id
_entity_poly.type
_entity_poly.pdbx_seq_one_letter_code
_entity_poly.pdbx_strand_id
1 'polypeptide(L)'
;MHLIALCTLSLLVALGSCNKNYTVTSLVELDIEVKNYNGKGDDLNGKVVIGLFGDTVPVATLNFKTLCEGFKRPNQPTLSYKNTICHRISRDMFLQCGDVFNKEGYGSTSIYGEYFNDENFIIKHTSGGIVTMANKGKDTNGSHFIILLGPGRYFDNKHVAFGKVVSGYQYIEALNRIGPVDRSGKPKRTIKIVDCTAKEVEQKYELTEKDLKTDDLEGIVGH
;
A
#
# COMPACT_ATOMS: atom_id res chain seq x y z
N MET A 1 -27.01 -30.14 -60.09
CA MET A 1 -27.54 -29.21 -59.09
C MET A 1 -26.70 -29.31 -57.83
N HIS A 2 -26.32 -28.17 -57.29
CA HIS A 2 -25.07 -27.92 -56.57
C HIS A 2 -24.92 -28.57 -55.19
N LEU A 3 -23.70 -29.04 -54.91
CA LEU A 3 -23.20 -29.44 -53.61
C LEU A 3 -22.78 -28.17 -52.84
N ILE A 4 -23.50 -27.81 -51.79
CA ILE A 4 -23.16 -26.66 -50.92
C ILE A 4 -22.31 -27.19 -49.77
N ALA A 5 -21.02 -26.89 -49.78
CA ALA A 5 -20.13 -27.09 -48.66
C ALA A 5 -20.37 -25.99 -47.62
N LEU A 6 -21.00 -26.34 -46.48
CA LEU A 6 -21.07 -25.45 -45.32
C LEU A 6 -19.71 -25.46 -44.62
N CYS A 7 -18.89 -24.45 -44.91
CA CYS A 7 -17.68 -24.16 -44.16
C CYS A 7 -18.10 -23.42 -42.88
N THR A 8 -18.24 -24.14 -41.76
CA THR A 8 -18.49 -23.51 -40.47
C THR A 8 -17.20 -22.86 -39.97
N LEU A 9 -17.09 -21.56 -40.18
CA LEU A 9 -16.03 -20.73 -39.61
C LEU A 9 -16.26 -20.61 -38.10
N SER A 10 -15.62 -21.48 -37.31
CA SER A 10 -15.53 -21.32 -35.86
C SER A 10 -14.59 -20.15 -35.56
N LEU A 11 -15.16 -18.95 -35.38
CA LEU A 11 -14.43 -17.78 -34.90
C LEU A 11 -14.12 -17.99 -33.42
N LEU A 12 -12.95 -18.56 -33.13
CA LEU A 12 -12.40 -18.61 -31.79
C LEU A 12 -12.02 -17.17 -31.40
N VAL A 13 -12.89 -16.48 -30.67
CA VAL A 13 -12.53 -15.20 -30.03
C VAL A 13 -11.52 -15.53 -28.95
N ALA A 14 -10.24 -15.39 -29.27
CA ALA A 14 -9.20 -15.32 -28.25
C ALA A 14 -9.51 -14.08 -27.41
N LEU A 15 -10.14 -14.28 -26.25
CA LEU A 15 -10.16 -13.31 -25.17
C LEU A 15 -8.69 -13.13 -24.76
N GLY A 16 -8.02 -12.20 -25.43
CA GLY A 16 -6.73 -11.71 -24.99
C GLY A 16 -6.95 -11.13 -23.60
N SER A 17 -6.59 -11.89 -22.56
CA SER A 17 -6.35 -11.33 -21.25
C SER A 17 -5.27 -10.28 -21.45
N CYS A 18 -5.65 -9.00 -21.46
CA CYS A 18 -4.70 -7.92 -21.34
C CYS A 18 -4.08 -8.08 -19.95
N ASN A 19 -2.93 -8.76 -19.88
CA ASN A 19 -2.20 -8.91 -18.63
C ASN A 19 -1.82 -7.50 -18.18
N LYS A 20 -2.53 -7.01 -17.15
CA LYS A 20 -2.18 -5.73 -16.54
C LYS A 20 -0.90 -5.94 -15.76
N ASN A 21 0.12 -5.20 -16.19
CA ASN A 21 1.39 -5.14 -15.50
C ASN A 21 1.47 -3.81 -14.75
N TYR A 22 2.09 -3.84 -13.58
CA TYR A 22 2.23 -2.70 -12.67
C TYR A 22 3.71 -2.40 -12.50
N THR A 23 4.16 -1.29 -13.06
CA THR A 23 5.58 -0.91 -13.05
C THR A 23 5.96 -0.36 -11.68
N VAL A 24 6.89 -1.03 -11.01
CA VAL A 24 7.54 -0.52 -9.80
C VAL A 24 8.64 0.46 -10.20
N THR A 25 8.51 1.70 -9.75
CA THR A 25 9.42 2.80 -10.09
C THR A 25 10.32 3.21 -8.93
N SER A 26 9.87 2.99 -7.70
CA SER A 26 10.61 3.33 -6.49
C SER A 26 10.25 2.37 -5.36
N LEU A 27 11.13 2.31 -4.37
CA LEU A 27 10.95 1.53 -3.15
C LEU A 27 10.88 2.46 -1.95
N VAL A 28 10.00 2.13 -1.01
CA VAL A 28 9.97 2.70 0.34
C VAL A 28 10.22 1.59 1.35
N GLU A 29 11.17 1.81 2.26
CA GLU A 29 11.47 0.91 3.37
C GLU A 29 10.89 1.52 4.65
N LEU A 30 10.05 0.77 5.36
CA LEU A 30 9.51 1.14 6.66
C LEU A 30 10.13 0.23 7.73
N ASP A 31 10.82 0.83 8.70
CA ASP A 31 11.26 0.12 9.90
C ASP A 31 10.18 0.26 10.95
N ILE A 32 9.60 -0.86 11.37
CA ILE A 32 8.45 -0.93 12.26
C ILE A 32 8.85 -1.65 13.55
N GLU A 33 8.40 -1.09 14.66
CA GLU A 33 8.61 -1.61 16.01
C GLU A 33 7.27 -1.76 16.74
N VAL A 34 7.13 -2.88 17.44
CA VAL A 34 6.09 -3.12 18.43
C VAL A 34 6.74 -3.53 19.75
N LYS A 35 6.70 -2.63 20.74
CA LYS A 35 7.24 -2.91 22.07
C LYS A 35 6.39 -3.93 22.83
N ASN A 36 7.03 -4.82 23.58
CA ASN A 36 6.38 -5.84 24.41
C ASN A 36 5.27 -6.61 23.65
N TYR A 37 5.63 -7.08 22.45
CA TYR A 37 4.72 -7.71 21.50
C TYR A 37 4.00 -8.92 22.10
N ASN A 38 4.74 -9.78 22.82
CA ASN A 38 4.19 -11.00 23.42
C ASN A 38 3.71 -10.84 24.88
N GLY A 39 3.79 -9.63 25.45
CA GLY A 39 3.45 -9.38 26.85
C GLY A 39 4.47 -9.88 27.87
N LYS A 40 5.62 -10.42 27.43
CA LYS A 40 6.70 -10.96 28.25
C LYS A 40 8.00 -10.15 28.16
N GLY A 41 7.95 -8.97 27.53
CA GLY A 41 9.10 -8.09 27.37
C GLY A 41 9.80 -8.19 26.02
N ASP A 42 9.40 -9.14 25.15
CA ASP A 42 10.02 -9.25 23.82
C ASP A 42 9.40 -8.25 22.84
N ASP A 43 10.26 -7.47 22.19
CA ASP A 43 9.88 -6.55 21.14
C ASP A 43 9.81 -7.25 19.78
N LEU A 44 8.91 -6.79 18.91
CA LEU A 44 8.84 -7.22 17.53
C LEU A 44 9.35 -6.09 16.63
N ASN A 45 10.48 -6.30 15.99
CA ASN A 45 11.10 -5.36 15.04
C ASN A 45 11.13 -5.97 13.64
N GLY A 46 10.84 -5.18 12.62
CA GLY A 46 10.89 -5.67 11.25
C GLY A 46 10.88 -4.55 10.22
N LYS A 47 11.39 -4.90 9.05
CA LYS A 47 11.43 -4.02 7.88
C LYS A 47 10.38 -4.48 6.88
N VAL A 48 9.64 -3.52 6.32
CA VAL A 48 8.68 -3.74 5.23
C VAL A 48 9.12 -2.91 4.04
N VAL A 49 9.30 -3.54 2.88
CA VAL A 49 9.65 -2.85 1.63
C VAL A 49 8.41 -2.78 0.74
N ILE A 50 8.07 -1.59 0.28
CA ILE A 50 6.92 -1.30 -0.57
C ILE A 50 7.43 -0.86 -1.94
N GLY A 51 7.03 -1.57 -3.00
CA GLY A 51 7.17 -1.11 -4.37
C GLY A 51 6.07 -0.14 -4.74
N LEU A 52 6.43 1.03 -5.26
CA LEU A 52 5.51 2.10 -5.64
C LEU A 52 5.25 2.11 -7.16
N PHE A 53 3.99 2.29 -7.54
CA PHE A 53 3.54 2.28 -8.93
C PHE A 53 3.54 3.68 -9.56
N GLY A 54 4.71 4.33 -9.61
CA GLY A 54 4.82 5.75 -9.96
C GLY A 54 4.43 6.11 -11.39
N ASP A 55 4.46 5.16 -12.32
CA ASP A 55 3.95 5.38 -13.68
C ASP A 55 2.42 5.33 -13.76
N THR A 56 1.76 4.65 -12.80
CA THR A 56 0.29 4.51 -12.75
C THR A 56 -0.37 5.60 -11.93
N VAL A 57 0.23 5.98 -10.80
CA VAL A 57 -0.30 6.98 -9.85
C VAL A 57 0.84 7.88 -9.33
N PRO A 58 1.46 8.71 -10.20
CA PRO A 58 2.62 9.54 -9.87
C PRO A 58 2.38 10.50 -8.69
N VAL A 59 1.19 11.07 -8.54
CA VAL A 59 0.92 12.10 -7.51
C VAL A 59 0.90 11.45 -6.11
N ALA A 60 0.22 10.31 -5.96
CA ALA A 60 0.11 9.56 -4.71
C ALA A 60 1.46 8.95 -4.30
N THR A 61 2.19 8.37 -5.26
CA THR A 61 3.53 7.80 -5.00
C THR A 61 4.53 8.87 -4.60
N LEU A 62 4.57 10.01 -5.28
CA LEU A 62 5.44 11.13 -4.92
C LEU A 62 5.10 11.66 -3.53
N ASN A 63 3.81 11.83 -3.20
CA ASN A 63 3.40 12.22 -1.85
C ASN A 63 3.90 11.25 -0.78
N PHE A 64 3.69 9.94 -0.98
CA PHE A 64 4.10 8.92 -0.02
C PHE A 64 5.63 8.88 0.12
N LYS A 65 6.35 8.89 -1.00
CA LYS A 65 7.81 8.89 -1.04
C LYS A 65 8.41 10.10 -0.31
N THR A 66 7.97 11.30 -0.65
CA THR A 66 8.51 12.55 -0.09
C THR A 66 8.15 12.72 1.39
N LEU A 67 6.96 12.27 1.82
CA LEU A 67 6.64 12.20 3.25
C LEU A 67 7.52 11.19 3.98
N CYS A 68 8.00 10.16 3.31
CA CYS A 68 8.96 9.27 3.96
C CYS A 68 10.33 9.94 4.13
N GLU A 69 10.86 10.56 3.07
CA GLU A 69 12.15 11.27 3.07
C GLU A 69 12.18 12.49 4.03
N GLY A 70 11.01 13.04 4.35
CA GLY A 70 10.85 14.19 5.23
C GLY A 70 10.59 15.46 4.43
N PHE A 71 9.35 15.94 4.48
CA PHE A 71 8.91 17.12 3.76
C PHE A 71 8.82 18.34 4.68
N LYS A 72 9.37 19.48 4.27
CA LYS A 72 9.32 20.72 5.05
C LYS A 72 8.76 21.86 4.24
N ARG A 73 7.64 22.42 4.69
CA ARG A 73 7.14 23.71 4.19
C ARG A 73 7.89 24.86 4.88
N PRO A 74 8.00 26.03 4.24
CA PRO A 74 8.57 27.22 4.89
C PRO A 74 7.89 27.49 6.23
N ASN A 75 8.69 27.70 7.28
CA ASN A 75 8.23 28.01 8.64
C ASN A 75 7.29 26.98 9.29
N GLN A 76 7.28 25.72 8.82
CA GLN A 76 6.51 24.64 9.43
C GLN A 76 7.42 23.48 9.89
N PRO A 77 6.95 22.64 10.84
CA PRO A 77 7.63 21.40 11.18
C PRO A 77 7.82 20.47 9.98
N THR A 78 8.85 19.63 10.03
CA THR A 78 9.03 18.56 9.05
C THR A 78 7.93 17.52 9.21
N LEU A 79 7.22 17.26 8.12
CA LEU A 79 6.25 16.17 7.99
C LEU A 79 7.00 14.91 7.59
N SER A 80 6.90 13.86 8.40
CA SER A 80 7.49 12.57 8.08
C SER A 80 6.72 11.41 8.69
N TYR A 81 6.72 10.25 8.03
CA TYR A 81 6.26 8.99 8.61
C TYR A 81 7.17 8.48 9.74
N LYS A 82 8.41 8.95 9.81
CA LYS A 82 9.32 8.66 10.91
C LYS A 82 8.72 9.08 12.26
N ASN A 83 8.72 8.16 13.20
CA ASN A 83 8.12 8.29 14.53
C ASN A 83 6.59 8.49 14.51
N THR A 84 5.88 8.04 13.47
CA THR A 84 4.41 7.96 13.48
C THR A 84 3.94 6.59 13.94
N ILE A 85 2.65 6.46 14.27
CA ILE A 85 2.03 5.19 14.64
C ILE A 85 1.03 4.72 13.58
N CYS A 86 0.81 3.41 13.54
CA CYS A 86 -0.38 2.84 12.93
C CYS A 86 -1.52 2.89 13.95
N HIS A 87 -2.47 3.78 13.73
CA HIS A 87 -3.49 4.16 14.70
C HIS A 87 -4.76 3.31 14.60
N ARG A 88 -4.96 2.58 13.49
CA ARG A 88 -6.06 1.63 13.34
C ARG A 88 -5.62 0.32 12.71
N ILE A 89 -6.22 -0.78 13.17
CA ILE A 89 -6.07 -2.12 12.63
C ILE A 89 -7.44 -2.81 12.66
N SER A 90 -7.78 -3.49 11.56
CA SER A 90 -8.91 -4.39 11.47
C SER A 90 -8.35 -5.72 10.98
N ARG A 91 -8.44 -6.76 11.83
CA ARG A 91 -7.84 -8.06 11.55
C ARG A 91 -8.34 -8.60 10.21
N ASP A 92 -7.42 -9.15 9.43
CA ASP A 92 -7.65 -9.73 8.09
C ASP A 92 -8.21 -8.74 7.05
N MET A 93 -8.19 -7.44 7.37
CA MET A 93 -8.66 -6.37 6.47
C MET A 93 -7.56 -5.35 6.22
N PHE A 94 -7.14 -4.59 7.24
CA PHE A 94 -6.20 -3.48 7.03
C PHE A 94 -5.44 -3.04 8.28
N LEU A 95 -4.28 -2.45 8.05
CA LEU A 95 -3.49 -1.65 8.98
C LEU A 95 -3.42 -0.22 8.43
N GLN A 96 -3.87 0.77 9.20
CA GLN A 96 -3.92 2.18 8.82
C GLN A 96 -2.90 3.00 9.63
N CYS A 97 -2.08 3.77 8.93
CA CYS A 97 -0.98 4.56 9.48
C CYS A 97 -0.94 5.95 8.83
N GLY A 98 0.09 6.73 9.13
CA GLY A 98 0.46 7.90 8.32
C GLY A 98 -0.08 9.24 8.79
N ASP A 99 -0.46 9.41 10.06
CA ASP A 99 -0.67 10.76 10.61
C ASP A 99 0.69 11.45 10.78
N VAL A 100 1.10 12.25 9.79
CA VAL A 100 2.35 13.02 9.83
C VAL A 100 2.21 14.38 10.51
N PHE A 101 0.98 14.77 10.87
CA PHE A 101 0.66 16.09 11.38
C PHE A 101 0.65 16.09 12.92
N ASN A 102 -0.20 15.26 13.53
CA ASN A 102 -0.32 15.11 14.98
C ASN A 102 0.33 13.83 15.51
N LYS A 103 0.65 12.87 14.63
CA LYS A 103 1.25 11.57 14.99
C LYS A 103 0.37 10.68 15.88
N GLU A 104 -0.92 10.98 15.96
CA GLU A 104 -1.89 10.28 16.84
C GLU A 104 -3.06 9.63 16.10
N GLY A 105 -3.21 9.90 14.79
CA GLY A 105 -4.23 9.30 13.93
C GLY A 105 -5.40 10.23 13.55
N TYR A 106 -5.33 11.52 13.88
CA TYR A 106 -6.43 12.48 13.65
C TYR A 106 -6.09 13.52 12.59
N GLY A 107 -4.81 13.82 12.39
CA GLY A 107 -4.34 14.80 11.41
C GLY A 107 -4.03 14.14 10.07
N SER A 108 -4.31 14.83 8.97
CA SER A 108 -3.81 14.40 7.66
C SER A 108 -3.52 15.61 6.79
N THR A 109 -2.42 15.55 6.05
CA THR A 109 -2.00 16.59 5.12
C THR A 109 -1.15 15.93 4.02
N SER A 110 -0.99 16.55 2.86
CA SER A 110 -0.13 16.04 1.78
C SER A 110 1.00 17.00 1.48
N ILE A 111 1.98 16.60 0.68
CA ILE A 111 3.03 17.54 0.23
C ILE A 111 2.45 18.70 -0.61
N TYR A 112 1.24 18.55 -1.14
CA TYR A 112 0.55 19.52 -2.00
C TYR A 112 -0.38 20.48 -1.26
N GLY A 113 -0.64 20.25 0.03
CA GLY A 113 -1.61 21.03 0.81
C GLY A 113 -2.35 20.17 1.83
N GLU A 114 -3.63 20.47 2.09
CA GLU A 114 -4.44 19.64 2.98
C GLU A 114 -4.75 18.28 2.32
N TYR A 115 -5.32 18.28 1.11
CA TYR A 115 -5.66 17.08 0.36
C TYR A 115 -5.27 17.16 -1.12
N PHE A 116 -5.27 16.02 -1.80
CA PHE A 116 -5.19 15.89 -3.25
C PHE A 116 -6.23 14.90 -3.80
N ASN A 117 -6.54 15.05 -5.09
CA ASN A 117 -7.61 14.31 -5.77
C ASN A 117 -7.29 12.82 -5.96
N ASP A 118 -8.32 12.02 -6.20
CA ASP A 118 -8.17 10.63 -6.60
C ASP A 118 -7.62 10.57 -8.05
N GLU A 119 -6.42 10.04 -8.25
CA GLU A 119 -5.81 9.96 -9.60
C GLU A 119 -6.54 8.99 -10.53
N ASN A 120 -6.66 7.73 -10.11
CA ASN A 120 -7.41 6.69 -10.80
C ASN A 120 -7.65 5.47 -9.89
N PHE A 121 -8.41 4.49 -10.38
CA PHE A 121 -8.75 3.26 -9.67
C PHE A 121 -8.39 2.00 -10.48
N ILE A 122 -7.28 2.05 -11.22
CA ILE A 122 -6.85 0.97 -12.12
C ILE A 122 -6.45 -0.28 -11.31
N ILE A 123 -5.64 -0.08 -10.26
CA ILE A 123 -5.18 -1.13 -9.36
C ILE A 123 -6.33 -1.54 -8.43
N LYS A 124 -6.59 -2.84 -8.33
CA LYS A 124 -7.67 -3.41 -7.50
C LYS A 124 -7.13 -4.04 -6.23
N HIS A 125 -7.89 -3.94 -5.14
CA HIS A 125 -7.56 -4.42 -3.80
C HIS A 125 -7.76 -5.93 -3.66
N THR A 126 -7.04 -6.71 -4.47
CA THR A 126 -7.29 -8.15 -4.67
C THR A 126 -6.67 -9.07 -3.61
N SER A 127 -5.72 -8.57 -2.82
CA SER A 127 -4.90 -9.37 -1.89
C SER A 127 -4.35 -8.51 -0.74
N GLY A 128 -3.77 -9.17 0.26
CA GLY A 128 -2.98 -8.49 1.28
C GLY A 128 -1.72 -7.84 0.70
N GLY A 129 -1.16 -6.89 1.44
CA GLY A 129 0.08 -6.19 1.08
C GLY A 129 -0.09 -5.08 0.04
N ILE A 130 -1.26 -4.96 -0.60
CA ILE A 130 -1.56 -3.77 -1.42
C ILE A 130 -1.61 -2.55 -0.50
N VAL A 131 -1.00 -1.46 -0.94
CA VAL A 131 -0.93 -0.20 -0.21
C VAL A 131 -1.80 0.84 -0.92
N THR A 132 -2.66 1.51 -0.16
CA THR A 132 -3.65 2.45 -0.70
C THR A 132 -3.79 3.69 0.16
N MET A 133 -4.16 4.81 -0.46
CA MET A 133 -4.48 6.05 0.26
C MET A 133 -5.72 5.86 1.12
N ALA A 134 -5.67 6.31 2.37
CA ALA A 134 -6.88 6.52 3.16
C ALA A 134 -7.41 7.93 2.90
N ASN A 135 -8.73 8.07 2.88
CA ASN A 135 -9.40 9.34 2.63
C ASN A 135 -10.67 9.45 3.49
N LYS A 136 -11.30 10.63 3.46
CA LYS A 136 -12.58 10.94 4.14
C LYS A 136 -13.73 11.06 3.13
N GLY A 137 -13.59 10.41 1.97
CA GLY A 137 -14.46 10.59 0.81
C GLY A 137 -13.66 10.96 -0.44
N LYS A 138 -14.39 11.15 -1.54
CA LYS A 138 -13.81 11.48 -2.85
C LYS A 138 -12.85 12.68 -2.74
N ASP A 139 -11.69 12.59 -3.40
CA ASP A 139 -10.71 13.67 -3.54
C ASP A 139 -10.17 14.23 -2.21
N THR A 140 -10.06 13.39 -1.17
CA THR A 140 -9.54 13.79 0.15
C THR A 140 -8.31 12.99 0.59
N ASN A 141 -7.42 12.69 -0.35
CA ASN A 141 -6.17 11.98 -0.06
C ASN A 141 -5.19 12.91 0.66
N GLY A 142 -4.66 12.46 1.80
CA GLY A 142 -3.69 13.21 2.59
C GLY A 142 -2.39 12.42 2.78
N SER A 143 -2.00 12.21 4.03
CA SER A 143 -0.84 11.38 4.42
C SER A 143 -1.23 10.00 4.91
N HIS A 144 -2.50 9.79 5.27
CA HIS A 144 -2.91 8.50 5.79
C HIS A 144 -2.87 7.46 4.67
N PHE A 145 -2.32 6.29 4.99
CA PHE A 145 -2.27 5.15 4.09
C PHE A 145 -2.72 3.89 4.82
N ILE A 146 -3.09 2.89 4.02
CA ILE A 146 -3.54 1.59 4.46
C ILE A 146 -2.65 0.53 3.79
N ILE A 147 -2.15 -0.41 4.59
CA ILE A 147 -1.62 -1.68 4.12
C ILE A 147 -2.72 -2.73 4.30
N LEU A 148 -3.10 -3.41 3.23
CA LEU A 148 -4.08 -4.49 3.32
C LEU A 148 -3.51 -5.70 4.06
N LEU A 149 -4.32 -6.31 4.92
CA LEU A 149 -4.00 -7.56 5.63
C LEU A 149 -4.75 -8.77 5.05
N GLY A 150 -5.44 -8.54 3.94
CA GLY A 150 -6.25 -9.50 3.18
C GLY A 150 -6.94 -8.79 2.00
N PRO A 151 -7.71 -9.49 1.15
CA PRO A 151 -8.42 -8.88 0.04
C PRO A 151 -9.39 -7.76 0.49
N GLY A 152 -9.28 -6.59 -0.12
CA GLY A 152 -9.94 -5.36 0.31
C GLY A 152 -10.94 -4.78 -0.70
N ARG A 153 -11.73 -5.60 -1.39
CA ARG A 153 -12.62 -5.16 -2.51
C ARG A 153 -13.56 -4.00 -2.16
N TYR A 154 -13.87 -3.79 -0.90
CA TYR A 154 -14.70 -2.66 -0.45
C TYR A 154 -14.04 -1.28 -0.65
N PHE A 155 -12.71 -1.25 -0.80
CA PHE A 155 -11.93 -0.06 -1.13
C PHE A 155 -11.88 0.24 -2.64
N ASP A 156 -12.27 -0.70 -3.50
CA ASP A 156 -12.23 -0.52 -4.95
C ASP A 156 -13.09 0.68 -5.37
N ASN A 157 -12.54 1.49 -6.28
CA ASN A 157 -13.16 2.71 -6.82
C ASN A 157 -13.43 3.81 -5.78
N LYS A 158 -12.84 3.69 -4.58
CA LYS A 158 -12.96 4.67 -3.49
C LYS A 158 -11.62 5.11 -2.94
N HIS A 159 -10.61 4.25 -3.02
CA HIS A 159 -9.27 4.51 -2.53
C HIS A 159 -8.25 4.26 -3.64
N VAL A 160 -7.27 5.15 -3.76
CA VAL A 160 -6.20 5.05 -4.76
C VAL A 160 -5.14 4.10 -4.23
N ALA A 161 -5.10 2.88 -4.78
CA ALA A 161 -4.00 1.94 -4.57
C ALA A 161 -2.76 2.41 -5.33
N PHE A 162 -1.61 2.42 -4.65
CA PHE A 162 -0.38 3.04 -5.17
C PHE A 162 0.88 2.20 -4.98
N GLY A 163 0.81 1.08 -4.28
CA GLY A 163 1.95 0.20 -4.12
C GLY A 163 1.59 -1.21 -3.63
N LYS A 164 2.62 -2.03 -3.48
CA LYS A 164 2.53 -3.40 -2.97
C LYS A 164 3.75 -3.68 -2.08
N VAL A 165 3.53 -4.33 -0.95
CA VAL A 165 4.60 -4.90 -0.13
C VAL A 165 5.32 -5.96 -0.96
N VAL A 166 6.61 -5.74 -1.21
CA VAL A 166 7.48 -6.61 -2.01
C VAL A 166 8.49 -7.40 -1.16
N SER A 167 8.72 -6.99 0.09
CA SER A 167 9.49 -7.76 1.08
C SER A 167 8.98 -7.45 2.50
N GLY A 168 9.13 -8.41 3.41
CA GLY A 168 8.70 -8.28 4.80
C GLY A 168 7.22 -8.63 5.03
N TYR A 169 6.56 -9.36 4.14
CA TYR A 169 5.14 -9.69 4.29
C TYR A 169 4.85 -10.57 5.52
N GLN A 170 5.75 -11.51 5.86
CA GLN A 170 5.67 -12.27 7.11
C GLN A 170 5.58 -11.37 8.36
N TYR A 171 6.17 -10.18 8.31
CA TYR A 171 6.09 -9.19 9.37
C TYR A 171 4.70 -8.52 9.39
N ILE A 172 4.13 -8.22 8.22
CA ILE A 172 2.73 -7.76 8.08
C ILE A 172 1.75 -8.79 8.68
N GLU A 173 1.97 -10.08 8.46
CA GLU A 173 1.16 -11.13 9.09
C GLU A 173 1.28 -11.13 10.61
N ALA A 174 2.48 -10.92 11.16
CA ALA A 174 2.69 -10.79 12.59
C ALA A 174 1.95 -9.58 13.16
N LEU A 175 1.99 -8.43 12.48
CA LEU A 175 1.22 -7.23 12.86
C LEU A 175 -0.29 -7.50 12.84
N ASN A 176 -0.81 -8.24 11.85
CA ASN A 176 -2.23 -8.62 11.77
C ASN A 176 -2.71 -9.36 13.04
N ARG A 177 -1.85 -10.21 13.63
CA ARG A 177 -2.19 -11.00 14.82
C ARG A 177 -2.44 -10.13 16.06
N ILE A 178 -1.87 -8.92 16.14
CA ILE A 178 -2.09 -7.96 17.24
C ILE A 178 -3.59 -7.67 17.38
N GLY A 179 -4.24 -7.33 16.27
CA GLY A 179 -5.66 -6.99 16.21
C GLY A 179 -6.04 -5.75 17.04
N PRO A 180 -7.33 -5.36 16.99
CA PRO A 180 -7.81 -4.19 17.70
C PRO A 180 -8.20 -4.50 19.17
N VAL A 181 -8.18 -3.48 20.02
CA VAL A 181 -8.72 -3.52 21.40
C VAL A 181 -10.24 -3.62 21.41
N ASP A 182 -10.90 -2.95 20.46
CA ASP A 182 -12.35 -2.86 20.33
C ASP A 182 -12.76 -2.46 18.90
N ARG A 183 -14.02 -2.06 18.71
CA ARG A 183 -14.58 -1.66 17.40
C ARG A 183 -14.02 -0.34 16.83
N SER A 184 -13.31 0.47 17.62
CA SER A 184 -12.63 1.68 17.11
C SER A 184 -11.50 1.34 16.12
N GLY A 185 -10.97 0.13 16.22
CA GLY A 185 -9.82 -0.32 15.46
C GLY A 185 -8.48 0.02 16.13
N LYS A 186 -8.44 0.64 17.32
CA LYS A 186 -7.16 0.94 17.99
C LYS A 186 -6.37 -0.36 18.25
N PRO A 187 -5.09 -0.48 17.83
CA PRO A 187 -4.30 -1.70 18.06
C PRO A 187 -4.09 -2.03 19.55
N LYS A 188 -4.01 -3.34 19.89
CA LYS A 188 -3.72 -3.80 21.27
C LYS A 188 -2.32 -3.43 21.77
N ARG A 189 -1.40 -3.15 20.85
CA ARG A 189 -0.03 -2.71 21.12
C ARG A 189 0.30 -1.59 20.15
N THR A 190 1.08 -0.60 20.60
CA THR A 190 1.51 0.49 19.73
C THR A 190 2.41 -0.07 18.63
N ILE A 191 2.01 0.13 17.39
CA ILE A 191 2.79 -0.20 16.19
C ILE A 191 3.38 1.12 15.69
N LYS A 192 4.70 1.25 15.75
CA LYS A 192 5.40 2.50 15.45
C LYS A 192 6.30 2.34 14.23
N ILE A 193 6.23 3.29 13.31
CA ILE A 193 7.22 3.43 12.24
C ILE A 193 8.39 4.21 12.84
N VAL A 194 9.49 3.51 13.17
CA VAL A 194 10.65 4.10 13.84
C VAL A 194 11.59 4.81 12.88
N ASP A 195 11.67 4.30 11.66
CA ASP A 195 12.36 4.96 10.56
C ASP A 195 11.68 4.66 9.23
N CYS A 196 11.97 5.48 8.23
CA CYS A 196 11.61 5.14 6.87
C CYS A 196 12.54 5.82 5.86
N THR A 197 12.77 5.15 4.73
CA THR A 197 13.59 5.67 3.63
C THR A 197 12.93 5.41 2.29
N ALA A 198 13.35 6.13 1.26
CA ALA A 198 12.90 5.88 -0.09
C ALA A 198 14.05 5.98 -1.11
N LYS A 199 13.94 5.22 -2.20
CA LYS A 199 14.89 5.23 -3.31
C LYS A 199 14.20 4.93 -4.63
N GLU A 200 14.68 5.52 -5.72
CA GLU A 200 14.32 5.05 -7.06
C GLU A 200 14.92 3.66 -7.29
N VAL A 201 14.26 2.81 -8.10
CA VAL A 201 14.89 1.57 -8.54
C VAL A 201 15.86 1.85 -9.69
N GLU A 202 17.01 1.19 -9.71
CA GLU A 202 17.99 1.34 -10.80
C GLU A 202 17.40 0.93 -12.15
N GLN A 203 16.63 -0.16 -12.14
CA GLN A 203 15.85 -0.63 -13.28
C GLN A 203 14.41 -0.87 -12.85
N LYS A 204 13.47 -0.18 -13.52
CA LYS A 204 12.04 -0.42 -13.38
C LYS A 204 11.72 -1.88 -13.71
N TYR A 205 10.85 -2.49 -12.92
CA TYR A 205 10.37 -3.86 -13.16
C TYR A 205 8.86 -3.91 -13.02
N GLU A 206 8.26 -4.94 -13.62
CA GLU A 206 6.82 -5.10 -13.67
C GLU A 206 6.38 -6.21 -12.72
N LEU A 207 5.31 -5.95 -11.96
CA LEU A 207 4.55 -6.98 -11.28
C LEU A 207 3.32 -7.31 -12.11
N THR A 208 3.07 -8.59 -12.34
CA THR A 208 1.86 -9.06 -13.01
C THR A 208 0.68 -9.09 -12.05
N GLU A 209 -0.55 -9.22 -12.56
CA GLU A 209 -1.72 -9.48 -11.70
C GLU A 209 -1.57 -10.74 -10.81
N LYS A 210 -0.79 -11.73 -11.25
CA LYS A 210 -0.49 -12.92 -10.45
C LYS A 210 0.41 -12.55 -9.27
N ASP A 211 1.43 -11.75 -9.51
CA ASP A 211 2.37 -11.31 -8.47
C ASP A 211 1.67 -10.45 -7.42
N LEU A 212 0.75 -9.56 -7.83
CA LEU A 212 -0.05 -8.80 -6.87
C LEU A 212 -0.85 -9.71 -5.92
N LYS A 213 -1.26 -10.90 -6.36
CA LYS A 213 -2.01 -11.86 -5.53
C LYS A 213 -1.12 -12.72 -4.63
N THR A 214 0.20 -12.64 -4.80
CA THR A 214 1.16 -13.38 -3.99
C THR A 214 1.54 -12.57 -2.76
N ASP A 215 1.70 -13.26 -1.64
CA ASP A 215 2.08 -12.67 -0.35
C ASP A 215 3.60 -12.60 -0.18
N ASP A 216 4.34 -13.53 -0.78
CA ASP A 216 5.80 -13.54 -0.82
C ASP A 216 6.33 -13.14 -2.21
N LEU A 217 6.93 -11.95 -2.28
CA LEU A 217 7.56 -11.42 -3.49
C LEU A 217 9.09 -11.33 -3.37
N GLU A 218 9.69 -11.80 -2.26
CA GLU A 218 11.14 -11.67 -2.01
C GLU A 218 11.96 -12.44 -3.05
N GLY A 219 11.44 -13.56 -3.55
CA GLY A 219 12.09 -14.33 -4.63
C GLY A 219 11.88 -13.77 -6.04
N ILE A 220 11.00 -12.79 -6.21
CA ILE A 220 10.66 -12.18 -7.52
C ILE A 220 11.41 -10.86 -7.71
N VAL A 221 11.68 -10.14 -6.61
CA VAL A 221 12.37 -8.85 -6.64
C VAL A 221 13.85 -9.08 -6.34
N GLY A 222 14.67 -9.13 -7.39
CA GLY A 222 16.13 -9.17 -7.24
C GLY A 222 16.61 -7.93 -6.47
N HIS A 223 17.19 -8.15 -5.30
CA HIS A 223 17.79 -7.11 -4.45
C HIS A 223 19.09 -6.57 -5.02
#